data_AF-A0A7J4EM28-F1
#
_entry.id   AF-A0A7J4EM28-F1
#
_cell.length_a   1.000
_cell.length_b   1.000
_cell.length_c   1.000
_cell.angle_alpha   90.00
_cell.angle_beta   90.00
_cell.angle_gamma   90.00
#
_symmetry.space_group_name_H-M   'P 1'
#
loop_
_entity.id
_entity.type
_entity.pdbx_description
1 polymer ?
#
loop_
_entity_poly.entity_id
_entity_poly.type
_entity_poly.pdbx_seq_one_letter_code
_entity_poly.pdbx_strand_id
1 'polypeptide(L)'
;MRIFILYNEDFGKKVIGNLINLRTFCQSCGDYCTGCRDFRKSFASNIHGVYEFPDNLPNFIEEPEKYLPKNMPECDLIIGIGIHPDLLFALPTIVKKTKTKGVIVPIEDPKWVPSGLQHQIKDKLK
;
A
#
# COMPACT_ATOMS: atom_id res chain seq x y z
N MET A 1 -12.42 5.00 -10.42
CA MET A 1 -11.01 4.73 -10.10
C MET A 1 -10.95 3.51 -9.21
N ARG A 2 -10.21 2.48 -9.63
CA ARG A 2 -10.02 1.20 -8.95
C ARG A 2 -8.68 1.20 -8.23
N ILE A 3 -8.70 1.07 -6.91
CA ILE A 3 -7.51 1.08 -6.04
C ILE A 3 -7.22 -0.34 -5.58
N PHE A 4 -5.96 -0.74 -5.65
CA PHE A 4 -5.46 -1.96 -5.02
C PHE A 4 -4.39 -1.60 -3.98
N ILE A 5 -4.47 -2.18 -2.79
CA ILE A 5 -3.54 -1.86 -1.69
C ILE A 5 -2.70 -3.08 -1.40
N LEU A 6 -1.39 -2.88 -1.43
CA LEU A 6 -0.37 -3.84 -1.06
C LEU A 6 0.24 -3.35 0.25
N TYR A 7 0.15 -4.14 1.32
CA TYR A 7 0.68 -3.69 2.60
C TYR A 7 1.33 -4.80 3.41
N ASN A 8 2.17 -4.38 4.35
CA ASN A 8 2.63 -5.18 5.47
C ASN A 8 2.47 -4.34 6.74
N GLU A 9 2.54 -4.98 7.90
CA GLU A 9 2.55 -4.37 9.22
C GLU A 9 1.27 -3.61 9.61
N ASP A 10 1.23 -3.20 10.88
CA ASP A 10 0.14 -2.40 11.44
C ASP A 10 -0.02 -1.04 10.76
N PHE A 11 1.06 -0.49 10.20
CA PHE A 11 1.00 0.78 9.50
C PHE A 11 0.06 0.73 8.29
N GLY A 12 0.10 -0.36 7.51
CA GLY A 12 -0.83 -0.58 6.40
C GLY A 12 -2.29 -0.53 6.83
N LYS A 13 -2.62 -1.21 7.93
CA LYS A 13 -3.97 -1.21 8.53
C LYS A 13 -4.40 0.19 8.94
N LYS A 14 -3.47 1.00 9.48
CA LYS A 14 -3.76 2.40 9.87
C LYS A 14 -4.07 3.29 8.66
N VAL A 15 -3.33 3.16 7.58
CA VAL A 15 -3.59 3.93 6.34
C VAL A 15 -4.91 3.50 5.72
N ILE A 16 -5.18 2.19 5.64
CA ILE A 16 -6.46 1.68 5.10
C ILE A 16 -7.63 2.17 5.95
N GLY A 17 -7.53 2.10 7.27
CA GLY A 17 -8.53 2.61 8.21
C GLY A 17 -8.83 4.10 8.01
N ASN A 18 -7.79 4.91 7.75
CA ASN A 18 -7.97 6.31 7.37
C ASN A 18 -8.71 6.48 6.03
N LEU A 19 -8.31 5.73 5.00
CA LEU A 19 -8.89 5.83 3.64
C LEU A 19 -10.37 5.46 3.62
N ILE A 20 -10.77 4.44 4.37
CA ILE A 20 -12.19 4.03 4.45
C ILE A 20 -12.97 4.84 5.49
N ASN A 21 -12.30 5.74 6.22
CA ASN A 21 -12.84 6.52 7.31
C ASN A 21 -13.57 5.65 8.36
N LEU A 22 -12.93 4.56 8.78
CA LEU A 22 -13.48 3.65 9.78
C LEU A 22 -13.59 4.40 11.12
N ARG A 23 -14.79 4.47 11.71
CA ARG A 23 -15.01 5.22 12.98
C ARG A 23 -14.08 4.76 14.10
N THR A 24 -13.83 3.46 14.21
CA THR A 24 -12.98 2.86 15.25
C THR A 24 -11.48 2.99 14.98
N PHE A 25 -11.07 3.54 13.84
CA PHE A 25 -9.66 3.70 13.54
C PHE A 25 -9.04 4.90 14.31
N CYS A 26 -9.77 6.01 14.44
CA CYS A 26 -9.27 7.21 15.09
C CYS A 26 -9.42 7.10 16.61
N GLN A 27 -8.31 7.03 17.34
CA GLN A 27 -8.29 6.81 18.80
C GLN A 27 -7.91 8.07 19.60
N SER A 28 -7.72 9.22 18.94
CA SER A 28 -7.17 10.44 19.57
C SER A 28 -8.00 10.97 20.74
N CYS A 29 -9.32 10.85 20.69
CA CYS A 29 -10.23 11.36 21.73
C CYS A 29 -10.66 10.27 22.73
N GLY A 30 -10.35 8.99 22.46
CA GLY A 30 -10.85 7.86 23.25
C GLY A 30 -12.37 7.91 23.43
N ASP A 31 -12.81 7.72 24.68
CA ASP A 31 -14.23 7.73 25.08
C ASP A 31 -14.93 9.08 24.90
N TYR A 32 -14.18 10.17 24.70
CA TYR A 32 -14.70 11.52 24.45
C TYR A 32 -14.91 11.82 22.97
N CYS A 33 -14.97 10.80 22.10
CA CYS A 33 -15.15 10.99 20.67
C CYS A 33 -16.50 11.64 20.33
N THR A 34 -16.45 12.78 19.64
CA THR A 34 -17.63 13.54 19.20
C THR A 34 -17.95 13.38 17.71
N GLY A 35 -17.29 12.46 17.01
CA GLY A 35 -17.56 12.20 15.59
C GLY A 35 -17.01 13.24 14.62
N CYS A 36 -15.91 13.92 14.95
CA CYS A 36 -15.31 14.96 14.08
C CYS A 36 -14.92 14.48 12.67
N ARG A 37 -14.77 13.16 12.49
CA ARG A 37 -14.48 12.53 11.19
C ARG A 37 -15.70 12.02 10.45
N ASP A 38 -16.90 12.10 11.02
CA ASP A 38 -18.12 11.49 10.45
C ASP A 38 -18.44 12.01 9.04
N PHE A 39 -18.10 13.28 8.79
CA PHE A 39 -18.31 13.95 7.50
C PHE A 39 -17.16 13.75 6.51
N ARG A 40 -16.09 13.05 6.90
CA ARG A 40 -14.96 12.77 5.99
C ARG A 40 -15.38 11.73 4.96
N LYS A 41 -14.93 11.95 3.73
CA LYS A 41 -15.16 11.02 2.62
C LYS A 41 -14.51 9.66 2.92
N SER A 42 -15.24 8.59 2.64
CA SER A 42 -14.70 7.23 2.56
C SER A 42 -14.34 6.89 1.12
N PHE A 43 -13.21 6.22 0.93
CA PHE A 43 -12.78 5.65 -0.35
C PHE A 43 -13.03 4.14 -0.44
N ALA A 44 -13.79 3.56 0.50
CA ALA A 44 -14.06 2.11 0.52
C ALA A 44 -14.60 1.59 -0.82
N SER A 45 -15.52 2.31 -1.45
CA SER A 45 -16.09 1.96 -2.76
C SER A 45 -15.09 2.03 -3.92
N ASN A 46 -13.91 2.63 -3.73
CA ASN A 46 -12.83 2.65 -4.71
C ASN A 46 -11.80 1.54 -4.49
N ILE A 47 -11.77 0.89 -3.33
CA ILE A 47 -10.80 -0.16 -3.01
C ILE A 47 -11.35 -1.50 -3.48
N HIS A 48 -10.77 -2.04 -4.54
CA HIS A 48 -11.19 -3.29 -5.17
C HIS A 48 -10.41 -4.51 -4.64
N GLY A 49 -9.36 -4.28 -3.85
CA GLY A 49 -8.63 -5.35 -3.20
C GLY A 49 -7.55 -4.83 -2.26
N VAL A 50 -7.24 -5.65 -1.26
CA VAL A 50 -6.15 -5.47 -0.32
C VAL A 50 -5.37 -6.78 -0.24
N TYR A 51 -4.06 -6.69 -0.14
CA TYR A 51 -3.18 -7.85 0.03
C TYR A 51 -2.15 -7.57 1.12
N GLU A 52 -2.20 -8.37 2.18
CA GLU A 52 -1.25 -8.34 3.29
C GLU A 52 -0.13 -9.34 2.97
N PHE A 53 1.11 -8.85 2.93
CA PHE A 53 2.27 -9.72 2.87
C PHE A 53 2.52 -10.37 4.24
N PRO A 54 3.10 -11.58 4.28
CA PRO A 54 3.45 -12.21 5.55
C PRO A 54 4.59 -11.45 6.26
N ASP A 55 4.58 -11.47 7.59
CA ASP A 55 5.58 -10.76 8.40
C ASP A 55 6.95 -11.47 8.44
N ASN A 56 7.00 -12.76 8.11
CA ASN A 56 8.19 -13.61 8.20
C ASN A 56 8.97 -13.72 6.87
N LEU A 57 8.98 -12.65 6.07
CA LEU A 57 9.79 -12.60 4.86
C LEU A 57 11.29 -12.60 5.22
N PRO A 58 12.14 -13.24 4.40
CA PRO A 58 13.58 -13.18 4.60
C PRO A 58 14.10 -11.76 4.34
N ASN A 59 15.18 -11.38 5.02
CA ASN A 59 15.81 -10.05 4.88
C ASN A 59 16.26 -9.72 3.45
N PHE A 60 16.48 -10.75 2.63
CA PHE A 60 16.82 -10.63 1.23
C PHE A 60 15.99 -11.65 0.44
N ILE A 61 15.32 -11.17 -0.59
CA ILE A 61 14.45 -11.98 -1.45
C ILE A 61 15.07 -12.03 -2.85
N GLU A 62 15.62 -13.20 -3.22
CA GLU A 62 16.21 -13.40 -4.55
C GLU A 62 15.19 -13.32 -5.68
N GLU A 63 13.98 -13.85 -5.47
CA GLU A 63 12.90 -13.91 -6.46
C GLU A 63 11.62 -13.22 -5.93
N PRO A 64 11.61 -11.88 -5.83
CA PRO A 64 10.52 -11.13 -5.23
C PRO A 64 9.17 -11.35 -5.94
N GLU A 65 9.18 -11.62 -7.24
CA GLU A 65 7.99 -11.90 -8.04
C GLU A 65 7.19 -13.12 -7.55
N LYS A 66 7.84 -14.07 -6.84
CA LYS A 66 7.16 -15.25 -6.27
C LYS A 66 6.22 -14.92 -5.12
N TYR A 67 6.49 -13.82 -4.42
CA TYR A 67 5.72 -13.38 -3.25
C TYR A 67 4.60 -12.39 -3.63
N LEU A 68 4.71 -11.77 -4.81
CA LEU A 68 3.71 -10.86 -5.32
C LEU A 68 2.36 -11.56 -5.59
N PRO A 69 1.23 -10.85 -5.45
CA PRO A 69 -0.09 -11.42 -5.75
C PRO A 69 -0.15 -11.93 -7.20
N LYS A 70 -0.43 -13.23 -7.37
CA LYS A 70 -0.45 -13.87 -8.69
C LYS A 70 -1.61 -13.40 -9.56
N ASN A 71 -2.77 -13.18 -8.93
CA ASN A 71 -4.02 -12.83 -9.60
C ASN A 71 -4.51 -11.47 -9.07
N MET A 72 -3.97 -10.39 -9.63
CA MET A 72 -4.48 -9.04 -9.38
C MET A 72 -5.31 -8.58 -10.58
N PRO A 73 -6.55 -8.09 -10.38
CA PRO A 73 -7.33 -7.54 -11.48
C PRO A 73 -6.70 -6.24 -12.01
N GLU A 74 -7.11 -5.80 -13.19
CA GLU A 74 -6.76 -4.47 -13.66
C GLU A 74 -7.22 -3.39 -12.66
N CYS A 75 -6.35 -2.43 -12.37
CA CYS A 75 -6.65 -1.33 -11.47
C CYS A 75 -6.08 -0.01 -12.01
N ASP A 76 -6.53 1.12 -11.45
CA ASP A 76 -6.05 2.45 -11.85
C ASP A 76 -4.91 2.92 -10.95
N LEU A 77 -4.89 2.50 -9.68
CA LEU A 77 -3.94 2.95 -8.67
C LEU A 77 -3.52 1.77 -7.78
N ILE A 78 -2.20 1.62 -7.58
CA ILE A 78 -1.64 0.74 -6.54
C ILE A 78 -1.08 1.60 -5.40
N ILE A 79 -1.38 1.22 -4.15
CA ILE A 79 -0.79 1.83 -2.96
C ILE A 79 0.06 0.76 -2.25
N GLY A 80 1.38 0.97 -2.17
CA GLY A 80 2.32 0.05 -1.52
C GLY A 80 2.79 0.59 -0.18
N ILE A 81 2.41 -0.04 0.93
CA ILE A 81 2.56 0.51 2.29
C ILE A 81 3.38 -0.43 3.17
N GLY A 82 4.54 0.01 3.64
CA GLY A 82 5.38 -0.78 4.56
C GLY A 82 5.84 -2.14 3.99
N ILE A 83 5.76 -2.36 2.68
CA ILE A 83 6.13 -3.64 2.07
C ILE A 83 7.65 -3.80 2.01
N HIS A 84 8.13 -5.04 2.01
CA HIS A 84 9.56 -5.35 1.93
C HIS A 84 10.25 -4.63 0.75
N PRO A 85 11.44 -4.03 0.91
CA PRO A 85 12.12 -3.27 -0.16
C PRO A 85 12.30 -4.05 -1.47
N ASP A 86 12.63 -5.34 -1.40
CA ASP A 86 12.77 -6.19 -2.61
C ASP A 86 11.43 -6.39 -3.35
N LEU A 87 10.31 -6.48 -2.61
CA LEU A 87 8.98 -6.55 -3.21
C LEU A 87 8.59 -5.21 -3.84
N LEU A 88 8.97 -4.11 -3.19
CA LEU A 88 8.78 -2.76 -3.72
C LEU A 88 9.60 -2.56 -5.01
N PHE A 89 10.82 -3.08 -5.08
CA PHE A 89 11.64 -3.08 -6.30
C PHE A 89 10.99 -3.85 -7.45
N ALA A 90 10.29 -4.94 -7.15
CA ALA A 90 9.57 -5.76 -8.12
C ALA A 90 8.17 -5.21 -8.48
N LEU A 91 7.67 -4.19 -7.78
CA LEU A 91 6.36 -3.57 -7.99
C LEU A 91 6.07 -3.16 -9.46
N PRO A 92 7.04 -2.67 -10.26
CA PRO A 92 6.81 -2.34 -11.67
C PRO A 92 6.29 -3.52 -12.51
N THR A 93 6.60 -4.76 -12.11
CA THR A 93 6.08 -5.96 -12.80
C THR A 93 4.57 -6.09 -12.64
N ILE A 94 4.04 -5.82 -11.45
CA ILE A 94 2.59 -5.80 -11.19
C ILE A 94 1.95 -4.66 -11.97
N VAL A 95 2.52 -3.44 -11.89
CA VAL A 95 1.97 -2.25 -12.57
C VAL A 95 1.72 -2.51 -14.05
N LYS A 96 2.68 -3.14 -14.74
CA LYS A 96 2.54 -3.53 -16.15
C LYS A 96 1.46 -4.58 -16.36
N LYS A 97 1.42 -5.63 -15.53
CA LYS A 97 0.42 -6.72 -15.62
C LYS A 97 -1.01 -6.23 -15.40
N THR A 98 -1.21 -5.29 -14.48
CA THR A 98 -2.53 -4.75 -14.10
C THR A 98 -2.92 -3.49 -14.87
N LYS A 99 -2.07 -3.02 -15.79
CA LYS A 99 -2.24 -1.77 -16.56
C LYS A 99 -2.52 -0.56 -15.65
N THR A 100 -1.84 -0.53 -14.51
CA THR A 100 -2.01 0.48 -13.48
C THR A 100 -1.49 1.83 -13.96
N LYS A 101 -2.22 2.91 -13.68
CA LYS A 101 -1.92 4.27 -14.14
C LYS A 101 -1.09 5.08 -13.15
N GLY A 102 -1.08 4.68 -11.88
CA GLY A 102 -0.33 5.36 -10.83
C GLY A 102 0.05 4.45 -9.68
N VAL A 103 1.13 4.81 -9.01
CA VAL A 103 1.62 4.13 -7.80
C VAL A 103 1.84 5.18 -6.71
N ILE A 104 1.35 4.89 -5.50
CA ILE A 104 1.64 5.68 -4.30
C ILE A 104 2.37 4.79 -3.30
N VAL A 105 3.46 5.30 -2.76
CA VAL A 105 4.25 4.65 -1.71
C VAL A 105 4.41 5.66 -0.57
N PRO A 106 3.58 5.60 0.50
CA PRO A 106 3.71 6.51 1.62
C PRO A 106 4.93 6.13 2.47
N ILE A 107 5.97 6.96 2.40
CA ILE A 107 7.24 6.73 3.11
C ILE A 107 7.19 7.42 4.47
N GLU A 108 7.13 6.64 5.55
CA GLU A 108 7.23 7.17 6.93
C GLU A 108 8.67 7.22 7.45
N ASP A 109 9.48 6.21 7.10
CA ASP A 109 10.91 6.19 7.38
C ASP A 109 11.71 6.32 6.08
N PRO A 110 12.51 7.38 5.87
CA PRO A 110 13.36 7.50 4.67
C PRO A 110 14.38 6.37 4.52
N LYS A 111 14.69 5.62 5.59
CA LYS A 111 15.56 4.44 5.52
C LYS A 111 14.88 3.23 4.88
N TRP A 112 13.55 3.15 4.92
CA TRP A 112 12.79 2.05 4.31
C TRP A 112 12.89 2.07 2.78
N VAL A 113 12.74 3.25 2.17
CA VAL A 113 12.87 3.44 0.72
C VAL A 113 13.99 4.44 0.44
N PRO A 114 15.27 3.99 0.44
CA PRO A 114 16.39 4.86 0.17
C PRO A 114 16.31 5.46 -1.24
N SER A 115 16.98 6.60 -1.45
CA SER A 115 16.93 7.37 -2.69
C SER A 115 17.26 6.54 -3.94
N GLY A 116 18.23 5.61 -3.83
CA GLY A 116 18.58 4.68 -4.90
C GLY A 116 17.41 3.79 -5.32
N LEU A 117 16.71 3.18 -4.35
CA LEU A 117 15.53 2.37 -4.61
C LEU A 117 14.40 3.21 -5.22
N GLN A 118 14.18 4.42 -4.71
CA GLN A 118 13.19 5.34 -5.29
C GLN A 118 13.48 5.64 -6.77
N HIS A 119 14.74 5.90 -7.12
CA HIS A 119 15.15 6.19 -8.49
C HIS A 119 14.95 4.97 -9.40
N GLN A 120 15.39 3.79 -8.95
CA GLN A 120 15.22 2.53 -9.69
C GLN A 120 13.75 2.23 -9.97
N ILE A 121 12.87 2.40 -8.99
CA ILE A 121 11.43 2.19 -9.18
C ILE A 121 10.87 3.21 -10.16
N LYS A 122 11.20 4.50 -10.00
CA LYS A 122 10.74 5.56 -10.90
C LYS A 122 11.17 5.30 -12.35
N ASP A 123 12.39 4.87 -12.58
CA ASP A 123 12.89 4.57 -13.92
C ASP A 123 12.21 3.35 -14.54
N LYS A 124 11.92 2.32 -13.75
CA LYS A 124 11.17 1.13 -14.22
C LYS A 124 9.69 1.40 -14.51
N LEU A 125 9.14 2.49 -13.96
CA LEU A 125 7.74 2.91 -14.09
C LEU A 125 7.51 3.98 -15.17
N LYS A 126 8.57 4.54 -15.77
CA LYS A 126 8.48 5.34 -17.00
C LYS A 126 8.03 4.48 -18.17
#